data_AF-F7XI56-F1
#
_entry.id   AF-F7XI56-F1
#
_cell.length_a   1.000
_cell.length_b   1.000
_cell.length_c   1.000
_cell.angle_alpha   90.00
_cell.angle_beta   90.00
_cell.angle_gamma   90.00
#
_symmetry.space_group_name_H-M   'P 1'
#
loop_
_entity.id
_entity.type
_entity.pdbx_description
1 polymer ?
#
loop_
_entity_poly.entity_id
_entity_poly.type
_entity_poly.pdbx_seq_one_letter_code
_entity_poly.pdbx_strand_id
1 'polypeptide(L)' 'MTHAEEVIERAMAAVAQARRRREREQEWRRKTFGRIQVGIPLPPLKRGVQLSLQLDRPSTQ' A
#
# COMPACT_ATOMS: atom_id res chain seq x y z
N MET A 1 -15.76 39.98 8.92
CA MET A 1 -14.77 39.03 8.40
C MET A 1 -13.61 39.82 7.86
N THR A 2 -12.47 39.75 8.54
CA THR A 2 -11.20 40.22 7.97
C THR A 2 -10.65 39.14 7.04
N HIS A 3 -9.87 39.53 6.03
CA HIS A 3 -9.25 38.56 5.12
C HIS A 3 -8.44 37.48 5.85
N ALA A 4 -7.83 37.84 6.99
CA ALA A 4 -7.10 36.90 7.84
C ALA A 4 -8.02 35.82 8.43
N GLU A 5 -9.23 36.18 8.89
CA GLU A 5 -10.20 35.23 9.45
C GLU A 5 -10.67 34.20 8.40
N GLU A 6 -10.91 34.65 7.16
CA GLU A 6 -11.32 33.78 6.05
C GLU A 6 -10.21 32.79 5.65
N VAL A 7 -8.95 33.23 5.67
CA VAL A 7 -7.79 32.36 5.40
C VAL A 7 -7.64 31.31 6.51
N ILE A 8 -7.81 31.70 7.76
CA ILE A 8 -7.74 30.79 8.91
C ILE A 8 -8.84 29.74 8.81
N GLU A 9 -10.08 30.15 8.50
CA GLU A 9 -11.21 29.23 8.35
C GLU A 9 -10.99 28.23 7.22
N ARG A 10 -10.54 28.70 6.05
CA ARG A 10 -10.21 27.82 4.91
C ARG A 10 -9.08 26.84 5.25
N ALA A 11 -8.04 27.30 5.94
CA ALA A 11 -6.93 26.45 6.34
C ALA A 11 -7.39 25.36 7.32
N MET A 12 -8.20 25.71 8.33
CA MET A 12 -8.76 24.74 9.28
C MET A 12 -9.67 23.73 8.59
N ALA A 13 -10.51 24.17 7.64
CA ALA A 13 -11.36 23.27 6.85
C ALA A 13 -10.53 22.28 6.03
N ALA A 14 -9.45 22.73 5.38
CA ALA A 14 -8.54 21.87 4.61
C ALA A 14 -7.85 20.82 5.50
N VAL A 15 -7.37 21.24 6.68
CA VAL A 15 -6.74 20.33 7.66
C VAL A 15 -7.74 19.30 8.17
N ALA A 16 -8.98 19.70 8.48
CA ALA A 16 -10.03 18.78 8.91
C ALA A 16 -10.35 17.73 7.84
N GLN A 17 -10.41 18.12 6.56
CA GLN A 17 -10.62 17.20 5.45
C GLN A 17 -9.44 16.22 5.27
N ALA A 18 -8.20 16.73 5.36
CA ALA A 18 -7.01 15.91 5.28
C ALA A 18 -6.96 14.86 6.40
N ARG A 19 -7.33 15.25 7.63
CA ARG A 19 -7.40 14.35 8.79
C ARG A 19 -8.43 13.24 8.58
N ARG A 20 -9.66 13.59 8.17
CA ARG A 20 -10.72 12.61 7.85
C ARG A 20 -10.31 11.64 6.75
N ARG A 21 -9.56 12.11 5.74
CA ARG A 21 -9.03 11.23 4.69
C ARG A 21 -8.02 10.23 5.24
N ARG A 22 -7.09 10.69 6.09
CA ARG A 22 -6.08 9.82 6.72
C ARG A 22 -6.70 8.77 7.62
N GLU A 23 -7.70 9.13 8.43
CA GLU A 23 -8.39 8.18 9.32
C GLU A 23 -9.07 7.07 8.51
N ARG A 24 -9.83 7.43 7.47
CA ARG A 24 -10.45 6.45 6.56
C ARG A 24 -9.43 5.57 5.84
N GLU A 25 -8.33 6.15 5.40
CA GLU A 25 -7.26 5.39 4.73
C GLU A 25 -6.56 4.44 5.70
N GLN A 26 -6.33 4.85 6.95
CA GLN A 26 -5.78 3.97 7.98
C GLN A 26 -6.72 2.82 8.31
N GLU A 27 -8.02 3.08 8.43
CA GLU A 27 -9.03 2.02 8.61
C GLU A 27 -9.06 1.06 7.41
N TRP A 28 -9.04 1.59 6.18
CA TRP A 28 -8.99 0.79 4.97
C TRP A 28 -7.70 -0.04 4.91
N ARG A 29 -6.54 0.55 5.22
CA ARG A 29 -5.28 -0.19 5.26
C ARG A 29 -5.29 -1.26 6.35
N ARG A 30 -5.81 -0.98 7.55
CA ARG A 30 -5.98 -1.97 8.62
C ARG A 30 -6.89 -3.12 8.18
N LYS A 31 -7.98 -2.84 7.46
CA LYS A 31 -8.90 -3.87 6.96
C LYS A 31 -8.28 -4.71 5.84
N THR A 32 -7.65 -4.06 4.87
CA THR A 32 -7.08 -4.70 3.67
C THR A 32 -5.78 -5.44 3.98
N PHE A 33 -4.88 -4.80 4.74
CA PHE A 33 -3.53 -5.30 4.99
C PHE A 33 -3.32 -5.78 6.44
N GLY A 34 -4.28 -5.62 7.35
CA GLY A 34 -4.12 -6.10 8.74
C GLY A 34 -3.95 -7.62 8.87
N ARG A 35 -4.34 -8.37 7.83
CA ARG A 35 -4.08 -9.83 7.73
C ARG A 35 -2.80 -10.19 6.98
N ILE A 36 -2.21 -9.24 6.25
CA ILE A 36 -0.94 -9.45 5.57
C ILE A 36 0.14 -9.26 6.64
N GLN A 37 0.42 -10.34 7.37
CA GLN A 37 1.56 -10.42 8.27
C GLN A 37 2.84 -10.39 7.41
N VAL A 38 3.32 -9.18 7.12
CA VAL A 38 4.59 -8.92 6.42
C VAL A 38 5.79 -9.56 7.15
N GLY A 39 5.61 -9.95 8.42
CA GLY A 39 6.64 -10.52 9.29
C GLY A 39 6.70 -12.05 9.38
N ILE A 40 5.77 -12.81 8.80
CA ILE A 40 5.90 -14.27 8.82
C ILE A 40 6.73 -14.69 7.61
N PRO A 41 7.93 -15.28 7.80
CA PRO A 41 8.69 -15.84 6.70
C PRO A 41 7.86 -16.91 6.00
N LEU A 42 7.91 -16.93 4.66
CA LEU A 42 7.28 -17.96 3.85
C LEU A 42 7.64 -19.33 4.43
N PRO A 43 6.66 -20.24 4.64
CA PRO A 43 6.97 -21.55 5.18
C PRO A 43 7.97 -22.24 4.26
N PRO A 44 8.97 -22.95 4.82
CA PRO A 44 9.96 -23.65 4.01
C PRO A 44 9.24 -24.65 3.11
N LEU A 45 9.45 -24.52 1.79
CA LEU A 45 8.88 -25.43 0.81
C LEU A 45 9.43 -26.83 1.10
N LYS A 46 8.58 -27.74 1.61
CA LYS A 46 8.97 -29.12 1.95
C LYS A 46 9.55 -29.91 0.77
N ARG A 47 9.24 -29.47 -0.46
CA ARG A 47 9.74 -30.02 -1.71
C ARG A 47 10.04 -28.83 -2.62
N GLY A 48 11.23 -28.25 -2.48
CA GLY A 48 11.71 -27.27 -3.45
C GLY A 48 11.84 -27.95 -4.81
N VAL A 49 10.81 -27.86 -5.65
CA VAL A 49 10.89 -28.32 -7.02
C VAL A 49 11.58 -27.20 -7.80
N GLN A 50 12.85 -27.42 -8.15
CA GLN A 50 13.53 -26.58 -9.11
C GLN A 50 12.88 -26.81 -10.47
N LEU A 51 12.15 -25.81 -10.97
CA LEU A 51 11.56 -25.86 -12.30
C LEU A 51 12.68 -25.81 -13.34
N SER A 52 12.73 -26.81 -14.22
CA SER A 52 13.68 -26.81 -15.34
C SER A 52 13.21 -25.77 -16.36
N LEU A 53 13.96 -24.68 -16.46
CA LEU A 53 13.78 -23.70 -17.52
C LEU A 53 14.29 -24.32 -18.82
N GLN A 54 13.39 -24.88 -19.62
CA GLN A 54 13.69 -25.22 -21.00
C GLN A 54 13.72 -23.92 -21.81
N LEU A 55 14.91 -23.32 -21.85
CA LEU A 55 15.20 -22.24 -22.78
C LEU A 55 15.47 -22.91 -24.14
N ASP A 56 14.45 -22.95 -25.00
CA ASP A 56 14.66 -23.28 -26.41
C ASP A 56 15.67 -22.29 -26.96
N ARG A 57 16.91 -22.77 -27.17
CA ARG A 57 17.91 -22.01 -27.90
C ARG A 57 17.34 -21.74 -29.30
N PRO A 58 17.35 -20.50 -29.80
CA PRO A 58 17.10 -20.30 -31.22
C PRO A 58 18.16 -21.11 -31.96
N SER A 59 17.70 -22.08 -32.75
CA SER A 59 18.54 -22.87 -33.64
C SER A 59 19.22 -21.92 -34.61
N THR A 60 20.51 -21.67 -34.44
CA THR A 60 21.35 -21.09 -35.48
C THR A 60 21.54 -22.17 -36.54
N GLN A 61 20.70 -22.14 -37.58
CA GLN A 61 21.04 -22.65 -38.91
C GLN A 61 21.61 -21.50 -39.72
#